data_AF-A0A565BD24-F1
#
_entry.id   AF-A0A565BD24-F1
#
_cell.length_a   1.000
_cell.length_b   1.000
_cell.length_c   1.000
_cell.angle_alpha   90.00
_cell.angle_beta   90.00
_cell.angle_gamma   90.00
#
_symmetry.space_group_name_H-M   'P 1'
#
loop_
_entity.id
_entity.type
_entity.pdbx_description
1 polymer ?
#
loop_
_entity_poly.entity_id
_entity_poly.type
_entity_poly.pdbx_seq_one_letter_code
_entity_poly.pdbx_strand_id
1 'polypeptide(L)' 'MPIWCQERCRLSSRPNLCHRACGTCCARCNCVPPGTYGNYDKCKCYASLTTHGGRRKCP' A
#
# COMPACT_ATOMS: atom_id res chain seq x y z
N MET A 1 -3.83 -1.37 13.65
CA MET A 1 -3.43 -0.62 12.43
C MET A 1 -1.91 -0.61 12.36
N PRO A 2 -1.28 -1.27 11.38
CA PRO A 2 0.18 -1.30 11.26
C PRO A 2 0.72 0.11 11.02
N ILE A 3 1.76 0.50 11.78
CA ILE A 3 2.43 1.82 11.69
C ILE A 3 2.88 2.10 10.23
N TRP A 4 3.30 1.06 9.52
CA TRP A 4 3.71 1.09 8.12
C TRP A 4 2.65 1.64 7.17
N CYS A 5 1.38 1.27 7.36
CA CYS A 5 0.28 1.82 6.57
C CYS A 5 -0.07 3.26 6.98
N GLN A 6 0.27 3.68 8.21
CA GLN A 6 0.10 5.07 8.62
C GLN A 6 1.11 5.95 7.92
N GLU A 7 2.39 5.58 7.95
CA GLU A 7 3.45 6.33 7.28
C GLU A 7 3.23 6.37 5.77
N ARG A 8 2.81 5.24 5.18
CA ARG A 8 2.56 5.16 3.74
C ARG A 8 1.49 6.13 3.26
N CYS A 9 0.46 6.30 4.07
CA CYS A 9 -0.69 7.12 3.77
C CYS A 9 -0.60 8.54 4.33
N ARG A 10 0.53 8.92 4.95
CA ARG A 10 0.71 10.19 5.66
C ARG A 10 0.48 11.42 4.78
N LEU A 11 0.87 11.35 3.50
CA LEU A 11 0.68 12.43 2.52
C LEU A 11 -0.52 12.20 1.58
N SER A 12 -1.31 11.14 1.82
CA SER A 12 -2.47 10.86 0.99
C SER A 12 -3.58 11.87 1.28
N SER A 13 -4.16 12.46 0.23
CA SER A 13 -5.34 13.32 0.36
C SER A 13 -6.58 12.57 0.85
N ARG A 14 -6.55 11.22 0.85
CA ARG A 14 -7.63 10.34 1.28
C ARG A 14 -7.09 9.25 2.23
N PRO A 15 -6.70 9.61 3.47
CA PRO A 15 -5.99 8.70 4.37
C PRO A 15 -6.80 7.44 4.71
N ASN A 16 -8.11 7.55 4.97
CA ASN A 16 -8.97 6.40 5.27
C ASN A 16 -9.03 5.37 4.12
N LEU A 17 -9.13 5.84 2.87
CA LEU A 17 -9.12 4.97 1.70
C LEU A 17 -7.76 4.28 1.54
N CYS A 18 -6.69 5.04 1.72
CA CYS A 18 -5.32 4.54 1.65
C CYS A 18 -5.06 3.47 2.72
N HIS A 19 -5.45 3.70 3.98
CA HIS A 19 -5.28 2.71 5.06
C HIS A 19 -6.06 1.43 4.77
N ARG A 20 -7.27 1.53 4.21
CA ARG A 20 -8.08 0.35 3.85
C ARG A 20 -7.41 -0.47 2.75
N ALA A 21 -6.91 0.18 1.69
CA ALA A 21 -6.18 -0.47 0.62
C ALA A 21 -4.87 -1.09 1.12
N CYS A 22 -4.06 -0.32 1.86
CA CYS A 22 -2.81 -0.79 2.46
C CYS A 22 -3.04 -1.98 3.40
N GLY A 23 -4.07 -1.94 4.24
CA GLY A 23 -4.41 -3.06 5.13
C GLY A 23 -4.73 -4.34 4.37
N THR A 24 -5.46 -4.24 3.26
CA THR A 24 -5.78 -5.41 2.41
C THR A 24 -4.52 -5.99 1.76
N CYS A 25 -3.62 -5.12 1.29
CA CYS A 25 -2.36 -5.52 0.67
C CYS A 25 -1.36 -6.08 1.69
N CYS A 26 -1.29 -5.46 2.86
CA CYS A 26 -0.48 -5.89 4.00
C CYS A 26 -0.94 -7.27 4.49
N ALA A 27 -2.25 -7.51 4.63
CA ALA A 27 -2.74 -8.82 5.06
C ALA A 27 -2.41 -9.94 4.05
N ARG A 28 -2.30 -9.60 2.76
CA ARG A 28 -2.01 -10.57 1.71
C ARG A 28 -0.51 -10.82 1.51
N CYS A 29 0.30 -9.78 1.64
CA CYS A 29 1.74 -9.82 1.34
C CYS A 29 2.64 -9.75 2.58
N ASN A 30 2.09 -9.44 3.76
CA ASN A 30 2.80 -9.19 5.02
C ASN A 30 4.00 -8.24 4.89
N CYS A 31 3.95 -7.33 3.92
CA CYS A 31 5.04 -6.45 3.52
C CYS A 31 4.44 -5.11 3.07
N VAL A 32 4.98 -4.01 3.60
CA VAL A 32 4.61 -2.64 3.19
C VAL A 32 5.91 -1.89 2.89
N PRO A 33 6.05 -1.30 1.69
CA PRO A 33 7.27 -0.59 1.34
C PRO A 33 7.43 0.70 2.17
N PRO A 34 8.67 1.08 2.52
CA PRO A 34 8.96 2.29 3.31
C PRO A 34 8.83 3.57 2.48
N GLY A 35 8.52 4.69 3.14
CA GLY A 35 8.22 5.98 2.52
C GLY A 35 6.75 6.17 2.20
N THR A 36 6.38 7.29 1.56
CA THR A 36 4.99 7.65 1.18
C THR A 36 4.66 7.34 -0.27
N TYR A 37 5.68 7.16 -1.13
CA TYR A 37 5.54 6.84 -2.55
C TYR A 37 6.77 6.05 -3.03
N GLY A 38 6.64 5.22 -4.08
CA GLY A 38 7.76 4.47 -4.68
C GLY A 38 8.18 3.22 -3.90
N ASN A 39 9.45 2.80 -3.96
CA ASN A 39 9.99 1.66 -3.18
C ASN A 39 9.27 0.32 -3.33
N TYR A 40 8.55 0.14 -4.43
CA TYR A 40 7.81 -1.07 -4.75
C TYR A 40 8.73 -2.30 -4.92
N ASP A 41 10.01 -2.08 -5.21
CA ASP A 41 11.03 -3.13 -5.30
C ASP A 41 11.27 -3.87 -3.98
N LYS A 42 11.03 -3.20 -2.84
CA LYS A 42 11.16 -3.80 -1.51
C LYS A 42 10.07 -4.85 -1.24
N CYS A 43 8.90 -4.67 -1.82
CA CYS A 43 7.76 -5.59 -1.66
C CYS A 43 7.12 -5.88 -3.03
N LYS A 44 7.68 -6.83 -3.79
CA LYS A 44 7.17 -7.21 -5.11
C LYS A 44 5.71 -7.64 -5.09
N CYS A 45 5.27 -8.38 -4.07
CA CYS A 45 3.86 -8.77 -3.90
C CYS A 45 2.93 -7.56 -3.76
N TYR A 46 3.35 -6.55 -2.99
CA TYR A 46 2.57 -5.32 -2.81
C TYR A 46 2.46 -4.53 -4.12
N ALA A 47 3.54 -4.55 -4.93
CA ALA A 47 3.60 -3.90 -6.24
C ALA A 47 2.80 -4.63 -7.33
N SER A 48 2.72 -5.96 -7.27
CA SER A 48 2.04 -6.79 -8.28
C SER A 48 0.53 -6.80 -8.15
N LEU A 49 -0.01 -6.36 -7.00
CA LEU A 49 -1.45 -6.32 -6.78
C LEU A 49 -2.08 -5.19 -7.61
N THR A 50 -2.84 -5.60 -8.61
CA THR A 50 -3.61 -4.71 -9.48
C THR A 50 -5.11 -4.86 -9.24
N THR A 51 -5.85 -3.81 -9.56
CA THR A 51 -7.31 -3.85 -9.67
C THR A 51 -7.71 -4.43 -11.01
N HIS A 52 -8.99 -4.76 -11.19
CA HIS A 52 -9.52 -5.25 -12.48
C HIS A 52 -9.22 -4.32 -13.67
N GLY A 53 -9.04 -3.02 -13.42
CA GLY A 53 -8.69 -2.03 -14.45
C GLY A 53 -7.20 -1.89 -14.72
N GLY A 54 -6.35 -2.84 -14.29
CA GLY A 54 -4.90 -2.81 -14.52
C GLY A 54 -4.12 -1.75 -13.73
N ARG A 55 -4.80 -0.97 -12.87
CA ARG A 55 -4.16 0.01 -11.98
C ARG A 55 -3.67 -0.67 -10.70
N ARG A 56 -2.55 -0.19 -10.16
CA ARG A 56 -2.04 -0.65 -8.86
C ARG A 56 -3.13 -0.48 -7.79
N LYS A 57 -3.42 -1.57 -7.08
CA LYS A 57 -4.42 -1.60 -6.01
C LYS A 57 -3.86 -1.02 -4.71
N CYS A 58 -2.58 -1.25 -4.45
CA CYS A 58 -1.93 -0.88 -3.21
C CYS A 58 -1.30 0.52 -3.31
N PRO A 59 -1.43 1.36 -2.27
CA PRO A 59 -0.92 2.73 -2.26
C PRO A 59 0.60 2.83 -2.11
#